data_AF-A0A8J5MVP6-F1
#
_entry.id   AF-A0A8J5MVP6-F1
#
_cell.length_a   1.000
_cell.length_b   1.000
_cell.length_c   1.000
_cell.angle_alpha   90.00
_cell.angle_beta   90.00
_cell.angle_gamma   90.00
#
_symmetry.space_group_name_H-M   'P 1'
#
loop_
_entity.id
_entity.type
_entity.pdbx_description
1 polymer ?
#
loop_
_entity_poly.entity_id
_entity_poly.type
_entity_poly.pdbx_seq_one_letter_code
_entity_poly.pdbx_strand_id
1 'polypeptide(L)'
;MATSEETVRIFELKDARSVQDPVHPYDASHKEVPLIIDNGSYHCRVGWATDQEPRIVFRNCYAKHRKDRGKKIATETEVLVANEIGNIEAVRFQLKSPHDENIVTHFEAQETMFDYTFSHLGINTSRVDHPIILTEAFCNPNYSRQ
;
A
#
# COMPACT_ATOMS: atom_id res chain seq x y z
N MET A 1 -43.99 23.07 32.93
CA MET A 1 -42.52 23.01 32.75
C MET A 1 -42.21 21.75 31.97
N ALA A 2 -42.00 21.87 30.66
CA ALA A 2 -41.61 20.74 29.82
C ALA A 2 -40.08 20.66 29.82
N THR A 3 -39.54 19.58 30.38
CA THR A 3 -38.12 19.25 30.34
C THR A 3 -37.80 18.77 28.92
N SER A 4 -37.09 19.59 28.15
CA SER A 4 -36.49 19.17 26.89
C SER A 4 -35.39 18.16 27.19
N GLU A 5 -35.63 16.88 26.90
CA GLU A 5 -34.59 15.86 26.91
C GLU A 5 -33.56 16.20 25.83
N GLU A 6 -32.37 16.60 26.26
CA GLU A 6 -31.22 16.78 25.39
C GLU A 6 -30.83 15.40 24.84
N THR A 7 -31.09 15.17 23.56
CA THR A 7 -30.70 13.92 22.89
C THR A 7 -29.17 13.85 22.82
N VAL A 8 -28.55 13.06 23.70
CA VAL A 8 -27.11 12.80 23.71
C VAL A 8 -26.73 12.09 22.40
N ARG A 9 -25.93 12.74 21.57
CA ARG A 9 -25.39 12.14 20.33
C ARG A 9 -24.08 11.44 20.66
N ILE A 10 -24.14 10.12 20.85
CA ILE A 10 -22.95 9.28 21.00
C ILE A 10 -22.41 8.96 19.61
N PHE A 11 -21.13 9.28 19.39
CA PHE A 11 -20.42 8.91 18.16
C PHE A 11 -19.39 7.84 18.50
N GLU A 12 -19.47 6.69 17.83
CA GLU A 12 -18.46 5.63 17.95
C GLU A 12 -17.30 5.92 17.02
N LEU A 13 -16.07 5.85 17.55
CA LEU A 13 -14.87 5.86 16.73
C LEU A 13 -14.77 4.52 16.00
N LYS A 14 -14.85 4.55 14.68
CA LYS A 14 -14.67 3.36 13.84
C LYS A 14 -13.20 3.21 13.49
N ASP A 15 -12.57 2.15 13.98
CA ASP A 15 -11.22 1.80 13.56
C ASP A 15 -11.22 1.40 12.08
N ALA A 16 -10.36 2.05 11.30
CA ALA A 16 -10.15 1.68 9.90
C ALA A 16 -9.39 0.35 9.85
N ARG A 17 -10.09 -0.71 9.44
CA ARG A 17 -9.47 -2.02 9.14
C ARG A 17 -9.19 -2.09 7.65
N SER A 18 -7.98 -2.52 7.28
CA SER A 18 -7.71 -2.83 5.87
C SER A 18 -8.41 -4.14 5.49
N VAL A 19 -8.79 -4.22 4.22
CA VAL A 19 -9.31 -5.44 3.60
C VAL A 19 -8.30 -5.84 2.53
N GLN A 20 -7.98 -7.12 2.42
CA GLN A 20 -7.05 -7.60 1.41
C GLN A 20 -7.51 -7.21 0.00
N ASP A 21 -6.57 -6.72 -0.81
CA ASP A 21 -6.88 -6.32 -2.17
C ASP A 21 -7.14 -7.54 -3.06
N PRO A 22 -8.10 -7.44 -4.00
CA PRO A 22 -8.31 -8.50 -4.97
C PRO A 22 -7.16 -8.55 -5.98
N VAL A 23 -6.81 -9.76 -6.40
CA VAL A 23 -5.92 -9.95 -7.55
C VAL A 23 -6.73 -9.78 -8.83
N HIS A 24 -6.37 -8.78 -9.63
CA HIS A 24 -6.99 -8.47 -10.91
C HIS A 24 -6.37 -9.33 -12.02
N PRO A 25 -7.17 -9.95 -12.89
CA PRO A 25 -6.62 -10.65 -14.05
C PRO A 25 -6.00 -9.66 -15.02
N TYR A 26 -4.89 -10.06 -15.63
CA TYR A 26 -4.29 -9.28 -16.71
C TYR A 26 -5.12 -9.40 -17.99
N ASP A 27 -5.45 -8.26 -18.60
CA ASP A 27 -6.13 -8.19 -19.89
C ASP A 27 -5.16 -7.65 -20.94
N ALA A 28 -5.08 -8.35 -22.08
CA ALA A 28 -4.21 -8.03 -23.21
C ALA A 28 -4.50 -6.65 -23.82
N SER A 29 -5.69 -6.09 -23.60
CA SER A 29 -6.02 -4.72 -24.01
C SER A 29 -5.10 -3.67 -23.37
N HIS A 30 -4.49 -3.96 -22.21
CA HIS A 30 -3.62 -3.03 -21.48
C HIS A 30 -2.18 -2.99 -21.99
N LYS A 31 -1.79 -3.81 -22.98
CA LYS A 31 -0.39 -3.96 -23.43
C LYS A 31 0.31 -2.62 -23.74
N GLU A 32 -0.40 -1.66 -24.30
CA GLU A 32 0.14 -0.34 -24.66
C GLU A 32 -0.46 0.79 -23.79
N VAL A 33 -1.29 0.45 -22.82
CA VAL A 33 -1.94 1.41 -21.93
C VAL A 33 -0.96 1.77 -20.81
N PRO A 34 -0.74 3.07 -20.53
CA PRO A 34 0.09 3.48 -19.41
C PRO A 34 -0.48 3.01 -18.08
N LEU A 35 0.38 2.46 -17.24
CA LEU A 35 0.09 2.18 -15.84
C LEU A 35 0.32 3.45 -15.03
N ILE A 36 -0.69 3.86 -14.26
CA ILE A 36 -0.64 5.04 -13.39
C ILE A 36 -0.42 4.57 -11.96
N ILE A 37 0.66 5.03 -11.35
CA ILE A 37 1.01 4.78 -9.96
C ILE A 37 1.08 6.13 -9.24
N ASP A 38 0.07 6.42 -8.43
CA ASP A 38 0.12 7.52 -7.47
C ASP A 38 0.86 7.04 -6.21
N ASN A 39 2.17 7.31 -6.14
CA ASN A 39 3.06 6.84 -5.09
C ASN A 39 2.98 7.72 -3.84
N GLY A 40 1.80 7.79 -3.23
CA GLY A 40 1.59 8.50 -1.98
C GLY A 40 2.26 7.82 -0.80
N SER A 41 2.80 8.61 0.13
CA SER A 41 3.42 8.12 1.37
C SER A 41 2.45 7.39 2.31
N TYR A 42 1.18 7.79 2.29
CA TYR A 42 0.14 7.17 3.08
C TYR A 42 -0.57 6.04 2.32
N HIS A 43 -1.20 6.38 1.19
CA HIS A 43 -1.80 5.40 0.27
C HIS A 43 -1.13 5.47 -1.09
N CYS A 44 -0.74 4.31 -1.60
CA CYS A 44 -0.42 4.12 -3.01
C CYS A 44 -1.71 3.78 -3.75
N ARG A 45 -1.94 4.41 -4.92
CA ARG A 45 -3.11 4.13 -5.77
C ARG A 45 -2.64 3.73 -7.14
N VAL A 46 -3.21 2.66 -7.67
CA VAL A 46 -2.74 2.09 -8.93
C VAL A 46 -3.91 1.73 -9.82
N GLY A 47 -3.78 2.04 -11.11
CA GLY A 47 -4.75 1.69 -12.14
C GLY A 47 -4.19 1.95 -13.53
N TRP A 48 -4.94 1.57 -14.56
CA TRP A 48 -4.61 1.87 -15.94
C TRP A 48 -5.14 3.25 -16.34
N ALA A 49 -4.50 3.91 -17.31
CA ALA A 49 -4.96 5.21 -17.80
C ALA A 49 -6.39 5.20 -18.39
N THR A 50 -6.92 4.03 -18.71
CA THR A 50 -8.29 3.82 -19.20
C THR A 50 -9.32 3.62 -18.06
N ASP A 51 -8.86 3.35 -16.84
CA ASP A 51 -9.75 3.14 -15.70
C ASP A 51 -10.33 4.48 -15.22
N GLN A 52 -11.57 4.46 -14.73
CA GLN A 52 -12.21 5.65 -14.13
C GLN A 52 -11.79 5.86 -12.67
N GLU A 53 -11.46 4.76 -11.98
CA GLU A 53 -11.08 4.72 -10.57
C GLU A 53 -9.85 3.81 -10.42
N PRO A 54 -9.00 4.01 -9.40
CA PRO A 54 -7.88 3.12 -9.15
C PRO A 54 -8.37 1.70 -8.86
N ARG A 55 -7.68 0.70 -9.43
CA ARG A 55 -7.98 -0.72 -9.19
C ARG A 55 -7.54 -1.20 -7.82
N ILE A 56 -6.46 -0.61 -7.31
CA ILE A 56 -5.86 -0.98 -6.03
C ILE A 56 -5.54 0.30 -5.28
N VAL A 57 -5.95 0.37 -4.02
CA VAL A 57 -5.62 1.47 -3.10
C VAL A 57 -5.18 0.85 -1.80
N PHE A 58 -3.89 0.99 -1.51
CA PHE A 58 -3.31 0.28 -0.39
C PHE A 58 -2.38 1.16 0.44
N ARG A 59 -2.24 0.82 1.72
CA ARG A 59 -1.37 1.56 2.61
C ARG A 59 0.10 1.28 2.28
N ASN A 60 0.89 2.34 2.10
CA ASN A 60 2.24 2.24 1.57
C ASN A 60 3.27 1.85 2.66
N CYS A 61 3.12 0.63 3.19
CA CYS A 61 3.98 0.05 4.21
C CYS A 61 3.93 -1.48 4.22
N TYR A 62 4.96 -2.11 4.78
CA TYR A 62 4.94 -3.53 5.14
C TYR A 62 5.35 -3.73 6.60
N ALA A 63 5.02 -4.89 7.16
CA ALA A 63 5.49 -5.35 8.47
C ALA A 63 6.28 -6.65 8.32
N LYS A 64 7.46 -6.69 8.93
CA LYS A 64 8.28 -7.91 8.99
C LYS A 64 8.36 -8.38 10.44
N HIS A 65 7.85 -9.58 10.71
CA HIS A 65 7.90 -10.12 12.06
C HIS A 65 9.35 -10.28 12.51
N ARG A 66 9.71 -9.69 13.65
CA ARG A 66 11.05 -9.88 14.22
C ARG A 66 11.12 -11.30 14.78
N LYS A 67 12.15 -12.06 14.43
CA LYS A 67 12.46 -13.31 15.13
C LYS A 67 12.88 -12.92 16.55
N ASP A 68 12.10 -13.31 17.56
CA ASP A 68 12.55 -13.20 18.94
C ASP A 68 13.87 -13.98 19.10
N ARG A 69 14.89 -13.33 19.67
CA ARG A 69 16.17 -13.98 20.03
C ARG A 69 15.89 -15.00 21.15
N GLY A 70 15.38 -16.18 20.82
CA GLY A 70 15.16 -17.25 21.78
C GLY A 70 14.09 -18.27 21.42
N LYS A 71 13.17 -17.98 20.49
CA LYS A 71 12.16 -18.95 20.05
C LYS A 71 12.47 -19.42 18.63
N LYS A 72 12.77 -20.72 18.48
CA LYS A 72 12.73 -21.41 17.18
C LYS A 72 11.27 -21.53 16.74
N ILE A 73 10.69 -20.44 16.26
CA ILE A 73 9.50 -20.54 15.42
C ILE A 73 10.03 -20.99 14.06
N ALA A 74 9.84 -22.28 13.79
CA ALA A 74 9.93 -22.83 12.44
C ALA A 74 8.75 -22.30 11.63
N THR A 75 8.93 -22.24 10.30
CA THR A 75 8.02 -21.68 9.27
C THR A 75 8.11 -20.16 9.11
N GLU A 76 7.94 -19.71 7.87
CA GLU A 76 8.46 -18.48 7.27
C GLU A 76 8.30 -17.21 8.11
N THR A 77 9.26 -16.29 7.98
CA THR A 77 9.07 -14.93 8.51
C THR A 77 8.03 -14.27 7.62
N GLU A 78 6.76 -14.40 7.96
CA GLU A 78 5.63 -13.85 7.21
C GLU A 78 5.80 -12.33 7.16
N VAL A 79 6.08 -11.82 5.96
CA VAL A 79 6.09 -10.39 5.67
C VAL A 79 4.67 -10.05 5.27
N LEU A 80 4.01 -9.19 6.04
CA LEU A 80 2.68 -8.70 5.71
C LEU A 80 2.85 -7.41 4.93
N VAL A 81 2.26 -7.34 3.75
CA VAL A 81 2.44 -6.22 2.84
C VAL A 81 1.14 -5.46 2.68
N ALA A 82 1.21 -4.13 2.75
CA ALA A 82 0.11 -3.26 2.37
C ALA A 82 -1.21 -3.60 3.12
N ASN A 83 -2.30 -3.86 2.38
CA ASN A 83 -3.60 -4.12 2.97
C ASN A 83 -3.75 -5.54 3.56
N GLU A 84 -2.76 -6.42 3.42
CA GLU A 84 -2.69 -7.69 4.16
C GLU A 84 -2.56 -7.46 5.67
N ILE A 85 -2.09 -6.28 6.08
CA ILE A 85 -1.95 -5.86 7.47
C ILE A 85 -3.33 -5.50 8.06
N GLY A 86 -4.13 -6.51 8.41
CA GLY A 86 -5.49 -6.30 8.92
C GLY A 86 -5.59 -5.46 10.20
N ASN A 87 -4.57 -5.52 11.08
CA ASN A 87 -4.47 -4.67 12.26
C ASN A 87 -3.10 -3.99 12.33
N ILE A 88 -3.06 -2.74 11.85
CA ILE A 88 -1.84 -1.94 11.81
C ILE A 88 -1.30 -1.57 13.19
N GLU A 89 -2.17 -1.42 14.20
CA GLU A 89 -1.76 -1.08 15.55
C GLU A 89 -1.01 -2.25 16.22
N ALA A 90 -1.46 -3.47 15.95
CA ALA A 90 -0.83 -4.69 16.47
C ALA A 90 0.62 -4.86 15.99
N VAL A 91 0.93 -4.39 14.77
CA VAL A 91 2.26 -4.49 14.16
C VAL A 91 3.01 -3.17 14.11
N ARG A 92 2.53 -2.11 14.78
CA ARG A 92 3.03 -0.73 14.63
C ARG A 92 4.55 -0.57 14.74
N PHE A 93 5.19 -1.34 15.63
CA PHE A 93 6.63 -1.28 15.88
C PHE A 93 7.47 -2.02 14.83
N GLN A 94 6.83 -2.73 13.93
CA GLN A 94 7.44 -3.53 12.86
C GLN A 94 7.18 -2.91 11.47
N LEU A 95 6.37 -1.85 11.40
CA LEU A 95 6.03 -1.16 10.17
C LEU A 95 7.23 -0.45 9.58
N LYS A 96 7.36 -0.58 8.26
CA LYS A 96 8.32 0.14 7.44
C LYS A 96 7.61 0.72 6.24
N SER A 97 7.90 1.98 5.92
CA SER A 97 7.43 2.65 4.71
C SER A 97 8.63 2.90 3.79
N PRO A 98 8.44 2.92 2.45
CA PRO A 98 9.44 3.47 1.54
C PRO A 98 9.75 4.95 1.76
N HIS A 99 8.79 5.69 2.34
CA HIS A 99 8.85 7.13 2.45
C HIS A 99 9.36 7.59 3.82
N ASP A 100 10.20 8.62 3.80
CA ASP A 100 10.48 9.49 4.93
C ASP A 100 10.06 10.92 4.54
N GLU A 101 9.14 11.53 5.28
CA GLU A 101 8.57 12.86 4.97
C GLU A 101 8.12 13.06 3.50
N ASN A 102 7.49 12.03 2.91
CA ASN A 102 7.05 11.96 1.50
C ASN A 102 8.15 11.76 0.45
N ILE A 103 9.41 11.62 0.85
CA ILE A 103 10.52 11.32 -0.05
C ILE A 103 10.83 9.84 0.03
N VAL A 104 10.97 9.16 -1.11
CA VAL A 104 11.41 7.76 -1.13
C VAL A 104 12.88 7.71 -0.73
N THR A 105 13.16 7.07 0.40
CA THR A 105 14.52 6.89 0.95
C THR A 105 14.85 5.41 1.16
N HIS A 106 13.84 4.56 1.31
CA HIS A 106 13.98 3.13 1.55
C HIS A 106 13.61 2.32 0.29
N PHE A 107 14.57 2.13 -0.61
CA PHE A 107 14.32 1.48 -1.91
C PHE A 107 13.92 0.00 -1.80
N GLU A 108 14.45 -0.77 -0.85
CA GLU A 108 14.03 -2.16 -0.60
C GLU A 108 12.54 -2.23 -0.22
N ALA A 109 12.07 -1.25 0.55
CA ALA A 109 10.66 -1.13 0.88
C ALA A 109 9.84 -0.77 -0.36
N GLN A 110 10.33 0.15 -1.20
CA GLN A 110 9.65 0.56 -2.43
C GLN A 110 9.52 -0.61 -3.40
N GLU A 111 10.58 -1.41 -3.56
CA GLU A 111 10.59 -2.64 -4.37
C GLU A 111 9.50 -3.61 -3.88
N THR A 112 9.43 -3.85 -2.57
CA THR A 112 8.38 -4.71 -1.98
C THR A 112 6.96 -4.19 -2.29
N MET A 113 6.74 -2.87 -2.28
CA MET A 113 5.42 -2.28 -2.60
C MET A 113 5.09 -2.39 -4.08
N PHE A 114 6.09 -2.30 -4.95
CA PHE A 114 5.90 -2.48 -6.39
C PHE A 114 5.67 -3.94 -6.76
N ASP A 115 6.34 -4.90 -6.12
CA ASP A 115 6.05 -6.33 -6.28
C ASP A 115 4.61 -6.65 -5.88
N TYR A 116 4.15 -6.09 -4.75
CA TYR A 116 2.75 -6.18 -4.32
C TYR A 116 1.80 -5.61 -5.38
N THR A 117 2.12 -4.44 -5.93
CA THR A 117 1.34 -3.78 -6.98
C THR A 117 1.22 -4.64 -8.24
N PHE A 118 2.34 -5.09 -8.80
CA PHE A 118 2.34 -5.80 -10.08
C PHE A 118 1.71 -7.19 -9.97
N SER A 119 1.94 -7.89 -8.86
CA SER A 119 1.31 -9.18 -8.60
C SER A 119 -0.22 -9.06 -8.50
N HIS A 120 -0.74 -8.04 -7.82
CA HIS A 120 -2.19 -7.81 -7.71
C HIS A 120 -2.82 -7.26 -9.00
N LEU A 121 -2.04 -6.76 -9.96
CA LEU A 121 -2.51 -6.45 -11.30
C LEU A 121 -2.44 -7.64 -12.29
N GLY A 122 -1.99 -8.81 -11.81
CA GLY A 122 -1.82 -10.01 -12.63
C GLY A 122 -0.61 -9.95 -13.57
N ILE A 123 0.31 -9.01 -13.38
CA ILE A 123 1.52 -8.85 -14.18
C ILE A 123 2.59 -9.78 -13.61
N ASN A 124 2.61 -11.02 -14.10
CA ASN A 124 3.52 -12.09 -13.65
C ASN A 124 4.74 -12.28 -14.58
N THR A 125 5.17 -11.22 -15.25
CA THR A 125 6.31 -11.23 -16.17
C THR A 125 7.59 -10.84 -15.45
N SER A 126 8.76 -11.21 -16.01
CA SER A 126 10.07 -10.85 -15.44
C SER A 126 10.40 -9.35 -15.50
N ARG A 127 9.63 -8.59 -16.27
CA ARG A 127 9.70 -7.13 -16.39
C ARG A 127 8.30 -6.57 -16.63
N VAL A 128 8.09 -5.31 -16.28
CA VAL A 128 6.86 -4.59 -16.59
C VAL A 128 7.03 -3.91 -17.94
N ASP A 129 6.38 -4.45 -18.99
CA ASP A 129 6.49 -3.97 -20.37
C ASP A 129 5.35 -3.00 -20.71
N HIS A 130 5.24 -1.93 -19.90
CA HIS A 130 4.20 -0.90 -20.03
C HIS A 130 4.81 0.48 -19.78
N PRO A 131 4.33 1.55 -20.43
CA PRO A 131 4.62 2.91 -19.99
C PRO A 131 4.15 3.09 -18.55
N ILE A 132 4.98 3.66 -17.68
CA ILE A 132 4.62 3.93 -16.28
C ILE A 132 4.60 5.44 -16.06
N ILE A 133 3.51 5.93 -15.48
CA ILE A 133 3.40 7.27 -14.94
C ILE A 133 3.45 7.15 -13.42
N LEU A 134 4.49 7.70 -12.80
CA LEU A 134 4.73 7.64 -11.36
C LEU A 134 4.69 9.06 -10.78
N THR A 135 3.89 9.29 -9.73
CA THR A 135 3.92 10.56 -8.99
C THR A 135 5.05 10.59 -7.97
N GLU A 136 5.54 11.79 -7.66
CA GLU A 136 6.61 12.01 -6.68
C GLU A 136 6.40 13.32 -5.91
N ALA A 137 7.15 13.51 -4.83
CA ALA A 137 7.10 14.74 -4.05
C ALA A 137 7.59 15.96 -4.84
N PHE A 138 7.05 17.13 -4.51
CA PHE A 138 7.56 18.39 -5.03
C PHE A 138 9.02 18.61 -4.60
N CYS A 139 9.86 19.10 -5.51
CA CYS A 139 11.30 19.26 -5.28
C CYS A 139 11.99 17.96 -4.81
N ASN A 140 11.58 16.80 -5.32
CA ASN A 140 12.20 15.51 -4.99
C ASN A 140 13.73 15.57 -5.21
N PRO A 141 14.55 15.15 -4.23
CA PRO A 141 15.99 15.05 -4.42
C PRO A 141 16.33 14.16 -5.62
N ASN A 142 17.33 14.56 -6.41
CA ASN A 142 17.75 13.78 -7.57
C ASN A 142 18.17 12.36 -7.20
N TYR A 143 18.75 12.15 -6.00
CA TYR A 143 19.10 10.83 -5.50
C TYR A 143 17.89 9.89 -5.35
N SER A 144 16.72 10.43 -5.00
CA SER A 144 15.50 9.63 -4.89
C SER A 144 14.83 9.36 -6.24
N ARG A 145 15.17 10.17 -7.26
CA ARG A 145 14.60 10.07 -8.62
C ARG A 145 15.44 9.24 -9.59
N GLN A 146 16.77 9.28 -9.45
CA GLN A 146 17.76 8.65 -10.35
C GLN A 146 18.13 7.25 -9.89
#